data_AF-A0A3D4DNR9-F1
#
_entry.id   AF-A0A3D4DNR9-F1
#
_cell.length_a   1.000
_cell.length_b   1.000
_cell.length_c   1.000
_cell.angle_alpha   90.00
_cell.angle_beta   90.00
_cell.angle_gamma   90.00
#
_symmetry.space_group_name_H-M   'P 1'
#
loop_
_entity.id
_entity.type
_entity.pdbx_description
1 polymer ?
#
loop_
_entity_poly.entity_id
_entity_poly.type
_entity_poly.pdbx_seq_one_letter_code
_entity_poly.pdbx_strand_id
1 'polypeptide(L)'
;VATTAIEVGVDVPNASIMVIERAEHFGLAQLHQLRGRVGRGEAASTCLLMYQPPLTESAERRLSVLRETEDGFRIAEEDLAMRGAGDLIGTAQSGLPKFRVGDLEAQAGLMAVAQSDARKLLREDPGLESPRGEAARLLLWLMRQDEAIRLISVG
;
A
#
# COMPACT_ATOMS: atom_id res chain seq x y z
N VAL A 1 -26.53 -3.94 25.75
CA VAL A 1 -26.68 -4.95 24.68
C VAL A 1 -25.39 -4.93 23.89
N ALA A 2 -24.64 -6.03 23.84
CA ALA A 2 -23.43 -6.16 23.06
C ALA A 2 -23.70 -7.21 21.97
N THR A 3 -23.69 -6.80 20.71
CA THR A 3 -23.79 -7.71 19.57
C THR A 3 -22.43 -7.82 18.93
N THR A 4 -21.95 -9.06 18.78
CA THR A 4 -20.66 -9.47 18.21
C THR A 4 -20.51 -9.17 16.71
N ALA A 5 -21.35 -8.29 16.16
CA ALA A 5 -21.36 -7.91 14.76
C ALA A 5 -21.78 -6.44 14.67
N ILE A 6 -20.80 -5.52 14.60
CA ILE A 6 -21.06 -4.20 14.03
C ILE A 6 -21.01 -4.38 12.51
N GLU A 7 -22.03 -5.02 11.94
CA GLU A 7 -22.07 -5.28 10.48
C GLU A 7 -22.84 -4.18 9.73
N VAL A 8 -23.62 -3.32 10.38
CA VAL A 8 -24.31 -2.23 9.66
C VAL A 8 -24.32 -0.98 10.53
N GLY A 9 -24.01 0.17 9.92
CA GLY A 9 -23.75 1.48 10.53
C GLY A 9 -24.87 2.05 11.41
N VAL A 10 -25.15 1.40 12.54
CA VAL A 10 -26.04 1.90 13.59
C VAL A 10 -25.19 2.70 14.58
N ASP A 11 -25.42 4.01 14.60
CA ASP A 11 -24.91 4.91 15.62
C ASP A 11 -25.70 4.68 16.91
N VAL A 12 -25.02 4.42 18.02
CA VAL A 12 -25.68 4.22 19.33
C VAL A 12 -25.31 5.42 20.21
N PRO A 13 -26.19 6.43 20.35
CA PRO A 13 -25.86 7.71 20.99
C PRO A 13 -25.38 7.58 22.45
N ASN A 14 -25.84 6.54 23.13
CA ASN A 14 -25.52 6.26 24.54
C ASN A 14 -24.33 5.31 24.72
N ALA A 15 -23.64 4.91 23.64
CA ALA A 15 -22.48 4.04 23.74
C ALA A 15 -21.25 4.84 24.20
N SER A 16 -20.75 4.53 25.39
CA SER A 16 -19.53 5.10 25.97
C SER A 16 -18.31 4.20 25.83
N ILE A 17 -18.46 2.93 25.41
CA ILE A 17 -17.35 1.99 25.27
C ILE A 17 -17.38 1.37 23.87
N MET A 18 -16.26 1.46 23.16
CA MET A 18 -15.99 0.74 21.90
C MET A 18 -14.92 -0.32 22.16
N VAL A 19 -15.16 -1.55 21.73
CA VAL A 19 -14.18 -2.64 21.78
C VAL A 19 -13.97 -3.16 20.36
N ILE A 20 -12.74 -3.06 19.87
CA ILE A 20 -12.34 -3.55 18.55
C ILE A 20 -11.48 -4.78 18.75
N GLU A 21 -12.05 -5.95 18.48
CA GLU A 21 -11.32 -7.22 18.46
C GLU A 21 -10.52 -7.39 17.17
N ARG A 22 -9.34 -8.00 17.28
CA ARG A 22 -8.41 -8.21 16.17
C ARG A 22 -8.13 -6.92 15.39
N ALA A 23 -7.86 -5.84 16.12
CA ALA A 23 -7.66 -4.50 15.58
C ALA A 23 -6.52 -4.42 14.54
N GLU A 24 -5.54 -5.33 14.61
CA GLU A 24 -4.41 -5.46 13.69
C GLU A 24 -4.81 -5.71 12.23
N HIS A 25 -6.00 -6.28 11.99
CA HIS A 25 -6.51 -6.57 10.65
C HIS A 25 -7.14 -5.36 9.96
N PHE A 26 -7.40 -4.26 10.68
CA PHE A 26 -8.04 -3.08 10.12
C PHE A 26 -7.02 -2.04 9.67
N GLY A 27 -7.37 -1.29 8.62
CA GLY A 27 -6.65 -0.10 8.21
C GLY A 27 -6.84 1.05 9.20
N LEU A 28 -5.91 2.01 9.24
CA LEU A 28 -5.93 3.11 10.21
C LEU A 28 -7.19 4.00 10.04
N ALA A 29 -7.58 4.29 8.80
CA ALA A 29 -8.83 4.99 8.52
C ALA A 29 -10.08 4.23 9.01
N GLN A 30 -10.13 2.90 8.85
CA GLN A 30 -11.26 2.09 9.34
C GLN A 30 -11.35 2.10 10.86
N LEU A 31 -10.21 1.97 11.54
CA LEU A 31 -10.13 2.06 13.00
C LEU A 31 -10.59 3.42 13.52
N HIS A 32 -10.19 4.51 12.85
CA HIS A 32 -10.63 5.86 13.19
C HIS A 32 -12.15 6.02 13.03
N GLN A 33 -12.72 5.48 11.94
CA GLN A 33 -14.17 5.50 11.72
C GLN A 33 -14.93 4.68 12.77
N LEU A 34 -14.44 3.50 13.14
CA LEU A 34 -15.05 2.67 14.20
C LEU A 34 -15.00 3.38 15.55
N ARG A 35 -13.85 3.95 15.92
CA ARG A 35 -13.69 4.74 17.14
C ARG A 35 -14.66 5.91 17.22
N GLY A 36 -14.92 6.58 16.09
CA GLY A 36 -15.85 7.72 16.00
C GLY A 36 -17.33 7.39 16.14
N ARG A 37 -17.70 6.10 16.25
CA ARG A 37 -19.10 5.67 16.50
C ARG A 37 -19.50 5.72 17.97
N VAL A 38 -18.59 6.10 18.86
CA VAL A 38 -18.86 6.32 20.29
C VAL A 38 -18.40 7.72 20.69
N GLY A 39 -18.87 8.24 21.83
CA GLY A 39 -18.44 9.55 22.34
C GLY A 39 -19.17 10.75 21.74
N ARG A 40 -20.38 10.57 21.22
CA ARG A 40 -21.25 11.68 20.77
C ARG A 40 -22.11 12.30 21.89
N GLY A 41 -22.13 11.69 23.08
CA GLY A 41 -22.84 12.19 24.26
C GLY A 41 -21.91 12.92 25.23
N GLU A 42 -22.45 13.39 26.35
CA GLU A 42 -21.68 14.08 27.40
C GLU A 42 -20.78 13.15 28.23
N ALA A 43 -21.03 11.84 28.17
CA ALA A 43 -20.26 10.85 28.91
C ALA A 43 -18.88 10.64 28.26
N ALA A 44 -17.84 10.57 29.08
CA ALA A 44 -16.51 10.19 28.64
C ALA A 44 -16.54 8.82 27.93
N SER A 45 -15.98 8.76 26.73
CA SER A 45 -15.93 7.54 25.93
C SER A 45 -14.54 6.91 25.93
N THR A 46 -14.49 5.58 25.93
CA THR A 46 -13.25 4.80 25.88
C THR A 46 -13.29 3.83 24.71
N CYS A 47 -12.19 3.77 23.95
CA CYS A 47 -11.99 2.79 22.89
C CYS A 47 -10.88 1.80 23.27
N LEU A 48 -11.20 0.52 23.30
CA LEU A 48 -10.28 -0.58 23.58
C LEU A 48 -9.91 -1.27 22.27
N LEU A 49 -8.61 -1.34 21.99
CA LEU A 49 -8.04 -2.03 20.84
C LEU A 49 -7.45 -3.36 21.32
N MET A 50 -8.09 -4.47 20.97
CA MET A 50 -7.60 -5.81 21.28
C MET A 50 -6.90 -6.38 20.05
N TYR A 51 -5.68 -6.89 20.24
CA TYR A 51 -4.89 -7.48 19.17
C TYR A 51 -4.21 -8.77 19.62
N GLN A 52 -3.84 -9.61 18.66
CA GLN A 52 -3.08 -10.83 18.92
C GLN A 52 -1.61 -10.68 18.47
N PRO A 53 -0.63 -10.88 19.38
CA PRO A 53 0.78 -10.94 19.00
C PRO A 53 1.11 -12.18 18.13
N PRO A 54 2.17 -12.12 17.30
CA PRO A 54 3.05 -10.96 17.07
C PRO A 54 2.45 -9.96 16.08
N LEU A 55 2.65 -8.66 16.36
CA LEU A 55 2.27 -7.60 15.42
C LEU A 55 3.36 -7.44 14.35
N THR A 56 2.94 -7.09 13.14
CA THR A 56 3.86 -6.52 12.14
C THR A 56 4.20 -5.08 12.53
N GLU A 57 5.36 -4.57 12.11
CA GLU A 57 5.77 -3.18 12.34
C GLU A 57 4.70 -2.18 11.85
N SER A 58 4.09 -2.46 10.69
CA SER A 58 2.99 -1.66 10.15
C SER A 58 1.75 -1.68 11.05
N ALA A 59 1.34 -2.86 11.56
CA ALA A 59 0.19 -2.96 12.46
C ALA A 59 0.46 -2.25 13.80
N GLU A 60 1.65 -2.43 14.37
CA GLU A 60 2.07 -1.76 15.59
C GLU A 60 2.05 -0.23 15.45
N ARG A 61 2.56 0.29 14.32
CA ARG A 61 2.52 1.73 14.01
C ARG A 61 1.09 2.25 13.88
N ARG A 62 0.20 1.55 13.15
CA ARG A 62 -1.22 1.95 13.03
C ARG A 62 -1.93 2.02 14.39
N LEU A 63 -1.78 0.97 15.21
CA LEU A 63 -2.42 0.93 16.53
C LEU A 63 -1.87 2.01 17.47
N SER A 64 -0.57 2.29 17.38
CA SER A 64 0.08 3.35 18.19
C SER A 64 -0.41 4.74 17.81
N VAL A 65 -0.49 5.07 16.51
CA VAL A 65 -1.04 6.36 16.06
C VAL A 65 -2.46 6.57 16.56
N LEU A 66 -3.32 5.54 16.48
CA LEU A 66 -4.70 5.63 16.95
C LEU A 66 -4.80 5.82 18.47
N ARG A 67 -3.82 5.33 19.24
CA ARG A 67 -3.72 5.49 20.70
C ARG A 67 -3.20 6.88 21.09
N GLU A 68 -2.29 7.44 20.32
CA GLU A 68 -1.57 8.67 20.66
C GLU A 68 -2.33 9.95 20.30
N THR A 69 -3.27 9.89 19.36
CA THR A 69 -3.99 11.08 18.92
C THR A 69 -5.44 10.81 18.53
N GLU A 70 -6.27 11.81 18.80
CA GLU A 70 -7.65 11.88 18.34
C GLU A 70 -7.84 12.78 17.12
N ASP A 71 -6.81 13.55 16.76
CA ASP A 71 -6.85 14.51 15.64
C ASP A 71 -6.96 13.77 14.30
N GLY A 72 -8.11 13.93 13.65
CA GLY A 72 -8.40 13.32 12.35
C GLY A 72 -7.44 13.75 11.25
N PHE A 73 -6.88 14.97 11.29
CA PHE A 73 -5.90 15.44 10.30
C PHE A 73 -4.58 14.71 10.47
N ARG A 74 -4.04 14.65 11.69
CA ARG A 74 -2.80 13.93 11.98
C ARG A 74 -2.93 12.44 11.66
N ILE A 75 -4.09 11.84 11.94
CA ILE A 75 -4.37 10.44 11.57
C ILE A 75 -4.37 10.26 10.05
N ALA A 76 -4.97 11.19 9.30
CA ALA A 76 -4.96 11.14 7.84
C ALA A 76 -3.56 11.32 7.25
N GLU A 77 -2.73 12.20 7.81
CA GLU A 77 -1.33 12.36 7.42
C GLU A 77 -0.51 11.09 7.67
N GLU A 78 -0.67 10.47 8.84
CA GLU A 78 -0.02 9.20 9.16
C GLU A 78 -0.53 8.05 8.29
N ASP A 79 -1.84 7.99 7.99
CA ASP A 79 -2.41 7.00 7.06
C ASP A 79 -1.82 7.17 5.66
N LEU A 80 -1.68 8.41 5.18
CA LEU A 80 -1.05 8.74 3.91
C LEU A 80 0.45 8.37 3.92
N ALA A 81 1.17 8.70 4.98
CA ALA A 81 2.58 8.37 5.13
C ALA A 81 2.81 6.84 5.21
N MET A 82 1.91 6.10 5.87
CA MET A 82 1.96 4.64 5.97
C MET A 82 1.57 3.94 4.66
N ARG A 83 0.69 4.54 3.85
CA ARG A 83 0.45 4.12 2.46
C ARG A 83 1.60 4.52 1.53
N GLY A 84 2.43 5.46 1.96
CA GLY A 84 3.54 6.02 1.22
C GLY A 84 3.09 7.04 0.18
N ALA A 85 4.04 7.85 -0.30
CA ALA A 85 3.92 8.69 -1.49
C ALA A 85 3.72 7.89 -2.81
N GLY A 86 3.18 6.67 -2.73
CA GLY A 86 2.86 5.78 -3.86
C GLY A 86 1.45 5.95 -4.43
N ASP A 87 0.53 6.60 -3.71
CA ASP A 87 -0.82 6.91 -4.23
C ASP A 87 -0.94 8.32 -4.82
N LEU A 88 -0.11 9.27 -4.38
CA LEU A 88 -0.11 10.64 -4.92
C LEU A 88 0.40 10.71 -6.38
N ILE A 89 1.11 9.67 -6.83
CA ILE A 89 1.46 9.41 -8.24
C ILE A 89 0.88 8.06 -8.67
N GLY A 90 -0.36 7.74 -8.29
CA GLY A 90 -1.22 6.77 -8.97
C GLY A 90 -0.64 5.41 -9.39
N THR A 91 0.06 4.67 -8.52
CA THR A 91 0.62 3.36 -8.88
C THR A 91 0.32 2.22 -7.91
N ALA A 92 -0.87 2.21 -7.31
CA ALA A 92 -1.53 0.98 -6.84
C ALA A 92 -2.77 0.65 -7.68
N GLN A 93 -2.68 0.80 -9.00
CA GLN A 93 -3.65 0.18 -9.89
C GLN A 93 -3.39 -1.33 -9.87
N SER A 94 -4.40 -2.11 -9.51
CA SER A 94 -4.41 -3.57 -9.65
C SER A 94 -4.11 -3.94 -11.11
N GLY A 95 -2.84 -4.13 -11.45
CA GLY A 95 -2.41 -4.26 -12.84
C GLY A 95 -0.94 -3.97 -13.11
N LEU A 96 -0.21 -3.32 -12.20
CA LEU A 96 1.24 -3.12 -12.39
C LEU A 96 2.00 -4.45 -12.27
N PRO A 97 2.85 -4.81 -13.25
CA PRO A 97 3.65 -6.01 -13.17
C PRO A 97 4.57 -5.94 -11.95
N LYS A 98 4.51 -6.94 -11.08
CA LYS A 98 5.53 -7.11 -10.05
C LYS A 98 6.85 -7.46 -10.72
N PHE A 99 7.85 -6.60 -10.58
CA PHE A 99 9.19 -6.87 -11.07
C PHE A 99 9.75 -8.10 -10.33
N ARG A 100 10.41 -9.00 -11.06
CA ARG A 100 11.00 -10.22 -10.48
C ARG A 100 12.33 -9.97 -9.75
N VAL A 101 13.05 -8.93 -10.15
CA VAL A 101 14.44 -8.68 -9.75
C VAL A 101 14.66 -7.26 -9.20
N GLY A 102 13.62 -6.41 -9.24
CA GLY A 102 13.71 -5.01 -8.81
C GLY A 102 12.52 -4.60 -7.95
N ASP A 103 12.75 -3.64 -7.07
CA ASP A 103 11.71 -3.01 -6.27
C ASP A 103 11.58 -1.54 -6.71
N LEU A 104 10.47 -1.22 -7.37
CA LEU A 104 10.19 0.13 -7.87
C LEU A 104 10.21 1.18 -6.75
N GLU A 105 9.77 0.80 -5.55
CA GLU A 105 9.59 1.70 -4.42
C GLU A 105 10.91 1.90 -3.69
N ALA A 106 11.61 0.81 -3.38
CA ALA A 106 12.88 0.88 -2.66
C ALA A 106 14.05 1.37 -3.55
N GLN A 107 13.91 1.30 -4.89
CA GLN A 107 15.03 1.49 -5.82
C GLN A 107 14.72 2.48 -6.96
N ALA A 108 13.94 3.53 -6.69
CA ALA A 108 13.52 4.52 -7.68
C ALA A 108 14.69 5.11 -8.52
N GLY A 109 15.82 5.42 -7.86
CA GLY A 109 17.02 5.93 -8.54
C GLY A 109 17.61 4.93 -9.54
N LEU A 110 17.65 3.64 -9.19
CA LEU A 110 18.13 2.58 -10.09
C LEU A 110 17.17 2.35 -11.25
N MET A 111 15.85 2.48 -11.03
CA MET A 111 14.88 2.37 -12.11
C MET A 111 15.00 3.50 -13.14
N ALA A 112 15.31 4.73 -12.71
CA ALA A 112 15.57 5.83 -13.64
C ALA A 112 16.80 5.54 -14.51
N VAL A 113 17.86 4.96 -13.93
CA VAL A 113 19.05 4.54 -14.68
C VAL A 113 18.71 3.40 -15.64
N ALA A 114 18.02 2.37 -15.18
CA ALA A 114 17.63 1.22 -16.01
C ALA A 114 16.74 1.64 -17.19
N GLN A 115 15.79 2.55 -16.99
CA GLN A 115 14.93 3.06 -18.06
C GLN A 115 15.74 3.86 -19.11
N SER A 116 16.64 4.73 -18.65
CA SER A 116 17.53 5.51 -19.54
C SER A 116 18.42 4.59 -20.38
N ASP A 117 18.97 3.56 -19.74
CA ASP A 117 19.84 2.58 -20.35
C ASP A 117 19.10 1.71 -21.39
N ALA A 118 17.90 1.22 -21.06
CA ALA A 118 17.04 0.49 -21.99
C ALA A 118 16.67 1.33 -23.22
N ARG A 119 16.33 2.61 -23.03
CA ARG A 119 16.07 3.54 -24.14
C ARG A 119 17.31 3.77 -25.00
N LYS A 120 18.49 3.84 -24.39
CA LYS A 120 19.75 3.98 -25.12
C LYS A 120 20.01 2.74 -25.98
N LEU A 121 19.85 1.55 -25.41
CA LEU A 121 19.99 0.28 -26.14
C LEU A 121 19.05 0.22 -27.34
N LEU A 122 17.76 0.54 -27.18
CA LEU A 122 16.80 0.51 -28.28
C LEU A 122 17.08 1.56 -29.37
N ARG A 123 17.73 2.69 -29.03
CA ARG A 123 18.12 3.69 -30.04
C ARG A 123 19.38 3.27 -30.81
N GLU A 124 20.35 2.69 -30.12
CA GLU A 124 21.64 2.31 -30.71
C GLU A 124 21.58 0.96 -31.43
N ASP A 125 20.72 0.06 -30.96
CA ASP A 125 20.53 -1.30 -31.46
C ASP A 125 19.04 -1.66 -31.47
N PRO A 126 18.24 -1.09 -32.40
CA PRO A 126 16.80 -1.34 -32.48
C PRO A 126 16.46 -2.82 -32.75
N GLY A 127 17.33 -3.52 -33.50
CA GLY A 127 17.17 -4.94 -33.82
C GLY A 127 17.60 -5.88 -32.69
N LEU A 128 18.26 -5.36 -31.65
CA LEU A 128 18.89 -6.13 -30.58
C LEU A 128 19.84 -7.23 -31.14
N GLU A 129 20.70 -6.83 -32.09
CA GLU A 129 21.64 -7.72 -32.82
C GLU A 129 23.07 -7.64 -32.28
N SER A 130 23.41 -6.60 -31.51
CA SER A 130 24.70 -6.54 -30.84
C SER A 130 24.81 -7.64 -29.77
N PRO A 131 26.02 -7.99 -29.29
CA PRO A 131 26.19 -8.94 -28.19
C PRO A 131 25.37 -8.56 -26.94
N ARG A 132 25.16 -7.26 -26.72
CA ARG A 132 24.32 -6.73 -25.64
C ARG A 132 22.82 -6.88 -25.95
N GLY A 133 22.43 -6.63 -27.20
CA GLY A 133 21.06 -6.84 -27.68
C GLY A 133 20.63 -8.31 -27.58
N GLU A 134 21.49 -9.23 -28.00
CA GLU A 134 21.27 -10.67 -27.88
C GLU A 134 21.09 -11.10 -26.43
N ALA A 135 21.95 -10.61 -25.53
CA ALA A 135 21.82 -10.86 -24.09
C ALA A 135 20.50 -10.32 -23.53
N ALA A 136 20.06 -9.14 -23.97
CA ALA A 136 18.77 -8.57 -23.58
C ALA A 136 17.58 -9.41 -24.09
N ARG A 137 17.63 -9.93 -25.33
CA ARG A 137 16.61 -10.85 -25.87
C ARG A 137 16.52 -12.13 -25.06
N LEU A 138 17.67 -12.70 -24.69
CA LEU A 138 17.72 -13.90 -23.84
C LEU A 138 17.07 -13.63 -22.47
N LEU A 139 17.37 -12.49 -21.85
CA LEU A 139 16.76 -12.08 -20.58
C LEU A 139 15.24 -11.89 -20.71
N LEU A 140 14.76 -11.21 -21.76
CA LEU A 140 13.32 -11.02 -22.01
C LEU A 140 12.60 -12.37 -22.18
N TRP A 141 13.23 -13.31 -22.88
CA TRP A 141 12.71 -14.68 -23.04
C TRP A 141 12.64 -15.43 -21.71
N LEU A 142 13.73 -15.43 -20.91
CA LEU A 142 13.77 -16.08 -19.60
C LEU A 142 12.75 -15.48 -18.62
N MET A 143 12.47 -14.18 -18.73
CA MET A 143 11.52 -13.48 -17.87
C MET A 143 10.05 -13.62 -18.31
N ARG A 144 9.77 -14.40 -19.36
CA ARG A 144 8.42 -14.55 -19.96
C ARG A 144 7.82 -13.18 -20.35
N GLN A 145 8.66 -12.32 -20.92
CA GLN A 145 8.29 -11.01 -21.46
C GLN A 145 8.32 -11.07 -23.00
N ASP A 146 7.81 -12.16 -23.56
CA ASP A 146 7.79 -12.45 -25.00
C ASP A 146 6.86 -11.51 -25.78
N GLU A 147 5.86 -10.90 -25.12
CA GLU A 147 5.08 -9.79 -25.68
C GLU A 147 5.94 -8.52 -25.91
N ALA A 148 6.91 -8.25 -25.04
CA ALA A 148 7.79 -7.09 -25.17
C ALA A 148 8.69 -7.19 -26.41
N ILE A 149 9.10 -8.39 -26.81
CA ILE A 149 9.88 -8.63 -28.04
C ILE A 149 9.06 -8.25 -29.29
N ARG A 150 7.74 -8.50 -29.29
CA ARG A 150 6.86 -8.15 -30.42
C ARG A 150 6.66 -6.64 -30.54
N LEU A 151 6.62 -5.91 -29.43
CA LEU A 151 6.49 -4.45 -29.41
C LEU A 151 7.72 -3.75 -29.99
N ILE A 152 8.91 -4.36 -29.88
CA ILE A 152 10.16 -3.82 -30.44
C ILE A 152 10.15 -3.90 -31.98
N SER A 153 9.51 -4.91 -32.57
CA SER A 153 9.42 -5.07 -34.03
C SER A 153 8.42 -4.14 -34.74
N VAL A 154 7.65 -3.35 -34.00
CA VAL A 154 6.63 -2.42 -34.53
C VAL A 154 7.12 -0.95 -34.48
N GLY A 155 8.33 -0.71 -33.97
CA GLY A 155 8.99 0.61 -33.94
C GLY A 155 9.93 0.84 -35.11
#